data_AF-A0A927CZI5-F1
#
_entry.id   AF-A0A927CZI5-F1
#
_cell.length_a   1.000
_cell.length_b   1.000
_cell.length_c   1.000
_cell.angle_alpha   90.00
_cell.angle_beta   90.00
_cell.angle_gamma   90.00
#
_symmetry.space_group_name_H-M   'P 1'
#
loop_
_entity.id
_entity.type
_entity.pdbx_description
1 polymer ?
#
loop_
_entity_poly.entity_id
_entity_poly.type
_entity_poly.pdbx_seq_one_letter_code
_entity_poly.pdbx_strand_id
1 'polypeptide(L)'
;MKYYGVVSIHDAKVMFEKYIGEELDSEWFKQYIMHLENYYGSFRVSKDYIINELVVDEAQLLAKQNEKEGLGYYPIPQGEMFRMQRGEMWERTSQMADLMKVMEKYYDMPEEQMVDIINQCILLAQQEESLNTIVAFVGEHVQFSKQKEAMQFVNKLVDLLNNSRLWVLKGFTATELSPAEEKSVQQEKIGRNEPCRCGSGKKFKKCCGK
;
A
#
# COMPACT_ATOMS: atom_id res chain seq x y z
N MET A 1 3.43 7.39 4.10
CA MET A 1 4.55 6.42 4.25
C MET A 1 4.12 4.95 4.24
N LYS A 2 2.91 4.59 4.70
CA LYS A 2 2.41 3.21 4.69
C LYS A 2 2.65 2.48 3.35
N TYR A 3 2.35 3.11 2.21
CA TYR A 3 2.44 2.43 0.91
C TYR A 3 3.81 2.42 0.26
N TYR A 4 4.71 3.31 0.64
CA TYR A 4 5.90 3.56 -0.16
C TYR A 4 7.18 3.02 0.46
N GLY A 5 7.21 2.84 1.79
CA GLY A 5 8.41 2.42 2.50
C GLY A 5 9.44 3.54 2.55
N VAL A 6 10.05 3.89 1.43
CA VAL A 6 10.98 5.01 1.27
C VAL A 6 10.51 5.91 0.12
N VAL A 7 10.62 7.23 0.31
CA VAL A 7 10.31 8.25 -0.71
C VAL A 7 11.30 9.41 -0.58
N SER A 8 11.78 9.95 -1.70
CA SER A 8 12.57 11.19 -1.64
C SER A 8 11.69 12.37 -1.20
N ILE A 9 12.26 13.32 -0.46
CA ILE A 9 11.54 14.54 -0.06
C ILE A 9 11.06 15.31 -1.30
N HIS A 10 11.82 15.26 -2.39
CA HIS A 10 11.43 15.84 -3.67
C HIS A 10 10.17 15.17 -4.24
N ASP A 11 10.13 13.83 -4.33
CA ASP A 11 8.95 13.12 -4.86
C ASP A 11 7.74 13.31 -3.95
N ALA A 12 7.94 13.32 -2.63
CA ALA A 12 6.88 13.59 -1.66
C ALA A 12 6.29 15.00 -1.86
N LYS A 13 7.14 16.01 -2.09
CA LYS A 13 6.73 17.38 -2.43
C LYS A 13 5.91 17.40 -3.70
N VAL A 14 6.42 16.82 -4.79
CA VAL A 14 5.73 16.75 -6.09
C VAL A 14 4.37 16.05 -5.97
N MET A 15 4.28 14.98 -5.17
CA MET A 15 3.00 14.34 -4.88
C MET A 15 2.06 15.30 -4.13
N PHE A 16 2.54 15.98 -3.08
CA PHE A 16 1.74 16.89 -2.28
C PHE A 16 1.23 18.10 -3.07
N GLU A 17 2.08 18.72 -3.89
CA GLU A 17 1.74 19.84 -4.78
C GLU A 17 0.60 19.48 -5.75
N LYS A 18 0.60 18.24 -6.26
CA LYS A 18 -0.50 17.75 -7.12
C LYS A 18 -1.84 17.68 -6.37
N TYR A 19 -1.85 17.47 -5.06
CA TYR A 19 -3.10 17.46 -4.28
C TYR A 19 -3.60 18.86 -3.98
N ILE A 20 -2.71 19.78 -3.61
CA ILE A 20 -3.09 21.14 -3.22
C ILE A 20 -3.26 22.07 -4.43
N GLY A 21 -2.66 21.73 -5.57
CA GLY A 21 -2.71 22.53 -6.80
C GLY A 21 -1.80 23.75 -6.79
N GLU A 22 -0.79 23.79 -5.91
CA GLU A 22 0.11 24.91 -5.69
C GLU A 22 1.55 24.39 -5.50
N GLU A 23 2.53 25.21 -5.87
CA GLU A 23 3.95 24.93 -5.65
C GLU A 23 4.34 25.27 -4.21
N LEU A 24 5.14 24.39 -3.60
CA LEU A 24 5.69 24.59 -2.27
C LEU A 24 7.15 25.01 -2.35
N ASP A 25 7.61 25.78 -1.37
CA ASP A 25 9.04 26.00 -1.18
C ASP A 25 9.71 24.70 -0.71
N SER A 26 10.86 24.37 -1.30
CA SER A 26 11.55 23.09 -1.04
C SER A 26 12.13 23.02 0.37
N GLU A 27 12.70 24.13 0.86
CA GLU A 27 13.29 24.17 2.20
C GLU A 27 12.18 24.12 3.26
N TRP A 28 11.12 24.91 3.07
CA TRP A 28 9.95 24.88 3.94
C TRP A 28 9.34 23.48 4.02
N PHE A 29 9.15 22.80 2.88
CA PHE A 29 8.57 21.46 2.88
C PHE A 29 9.48 20.45 3.60
N LYS A 30 10.80 20.53 3.39
CA LYS A 30 11.77 19.71 4.12
C LYS A 30 11.69 19.93 5.63
N GLN A 31 11.71 21.19 6.08
CA GLN A 31 11.58 21.54 7.50
C GLN A 31 10.24 21.08 8.09
N TYR A 32 9.16 21.19 7.32
CA TYR A 32 7.85 20.72 7.73
C TYR A 32 7.84 19.20 7.94
N ILE A 33 8.39 18.41 7.02
CA ILE A 33 8.49 16.96 7.16
C ILE A 33 9.37 16.56 8.37
N MET A 34 10.49 17.23 8.59
CA MET A 34 11.35 17.02 9.76
C MET A 34 10.61 17.36 11.08
N HIS A 35 9.75 18.38 11.06
CA HIS A 35 8.89 18.67 12.22
C HIS A 35 7.88 17.54 12.47
N LEU A 36 7.28 16.99 11.41
CA LEU A 36 6.30 15.90 11.51
C LEU A 36 6.88 14.58 12.04
N GLU A 37 8.14 14.28 11.73
CA GLU A 37 8.88 13.11 12.25
C GLU A 37 8.79 13.05 13.78
N ASN A 38 9.06 14.18 14.46
CA ASN A 38 9.05 14.30 15.91
C ASN A 38 7.67 14.09 16.55
N TYR A 39 6.59 14.19 15.77
CA TYR A 39 5.23 14.09 16.28
C TYR A 39 4.59 12.72 16.05
N TYR A 40 4.81 12.12 14.89
CA TYR A 40 4.05 10.93 14.48
C TYR A 40 4.74 9.59 14.77
N GLY A 41 6.07 9.56 14.89
CA GLY A 41 6.82 8.32 15.18
C GLY A 41 6.57 7.16 14.20
N SER A 42 6.07 7.45 12.99
CA SER A 42 5.70 6.45 11.96
C SER A 42 6.63 6.47 10.76
N PHE A 43 7.54 7.44 10.74
CA PHE A 43 8.62 7.54 9.78
C PHE A 43 9.78 8.32 10.40
N ARG A 44 10.97 8.15 9.83
CA ARG A 44 12.17 8.94 10.06
C ARG A 44 12.59 9.68 8.80
N VAL A 45 13.37 10.74 8.99
CA VAL A 45 14.01 11.46 7.89
C VAL A 45 15.51 11.18 7.91
N SER A 46 16.02 10.65 6.80
CA SER A 46 17.46 10.42 6.62
C SER A 46 17.90 11.07 5.31
N LYS A 47 18.85 12.00 5.41
CA LYS A 47 19.33 12.81 4.27
C LYS A 47 18.18 13.55 3.56
N ASP A 48 17.77 13.07 2.39
CA ASP A 48 16.68 13.60 1.56
C ASP A 48 15.57 12.57 1.35
N TYR A 49 15.43 11.61 2.26
CA TYR A 49 14.42 10.57 2.21
C TYR A 49 13.53 10.56 3.45
N ILE A 50 12.25 10.30 3.22
CA ILE A 50 11.25 9.96 4.21
C ILE A 50 11.16 8.44 4.23
N ILE A 51 11.33 7.83 5.40
CA ILE A 51 11.46 6.38 5.54
C ILE A 51 10.49 5.89 6.60
N ASN A 52 9.60 4.97 6.23
CA ASN A 52 8.71 4.29 7.16
C ASN A 52 9.54 3.59 8.26
N GLU A 53 9.13 3.74 9.52
CA GLU A 53 9.85 3.14 10.66
C GLU A 53 10.03 1.62 10.55
N LEU A 54 9.10 0.96 9.87
CA LEU A 54 9.12 -0.50 9.68
C LEU A 54 10.13 -0.97 8.59
N VAL A 55 10.79 -0.04 7.90
CA VAL A 55 11.86 -0.36 6.93
C VAL A 55 13.14 -0.69 7.67
N VAL A 56 13.55 -1.96 7.57
CA VAL A 56 14.77 -2.52 8.18
C VAL A 56 16.02 -2.16 7.37
N ASP A 57 15.98 -2.36 6.04
CA ASP A 57 17.10 -2.05 5.13
C ASP A 57 16.68 -1.01 4.08
N GLU A 58 16.94 0.25 4.41
CA GLU A 58 16.67 1.40 3.53
C GLU A 58 17.45 1.31 2.22
N ALA A 59 18.73 0.93 2.27
CA ALA A 59 19.61 0.93 1.12
C ALA A 59 19.19 -0.13 0.10
N GLN A 60 18.85 -1.33 0.59
CA GLN A 60 18.36 -2.41 -0.25
C GLN A 60 17.00 -2.05 -0.88
N LEU A 61 16.06 -1.51 -0.10
CA LEU A 61 14.75 -1.14 -0.61
C LEU A 61 14.85 -0.04 -1.69
N LEU A 62 15.66 0.99 -1.44
CA LEU A 62 15.94 2.04 -2.42
C LEU A 62 16.55 1.48 -3.71
N ALA A 63 17.53 0.58 -3.60
CA ALA A 63 18.15 -0.05 -4.76
C ALA A 63 17.10 -0.77 -5.62
N LYS A 64 16.23 -1.57 -5.02
CA LYS A 64 15.18 -2.29 -5.74
C LYS A 64 14.08 -1.39 -6.31
N GLN A 65 13.72 -0.31 -5.61
CA GLN A 65 12.82 0.70 -6.17
C GLN A 65 13.43 1.39 -7.40
N ASN A 66 14.74 1.60 -7.41
CA ASN A 66 15.47 2.23 -8.52
C ASN A 66 15.62 1.30 -9.72
N GLU A 67 15.64 -0.03 -9.53
CA GLU A 67 15.58 -1.01 -10.63
C GLU A 67 14.26 -0.93 -11.43
N LYS A 68 13.19 -0.37 -10.86
CA LYS A 68 11.91 -0.14 -11.55
C LYS A 68 11.97 1.17 -12.35
N GLU A 69 12.82 1.20 -13.37
CA GLU A 69 12.97 2.37 -14.25
C GLU A 69 11.62 2.80 -14.85
N GLY A 70 11.35 4.11 -14.84
CA GLY A 70 10.11 4.67 -15.37
C GLY A 70 8.86 4.47 -14.49
N LEU A 71 8.93 3.67 -13.42
CA LEU A 71 7.83 3.52 -12.47
C LEU A 71 7.83 4.71 -11.48
N GLY A 72 6.79 5.53 -11.53
CA GLY A 72 6.52 6.55 -10.50
C GLY A 72 5.94 5.94 -9.23
N TYR A 73 5.69 6.77 -8.21
CA TYR A 73 4.93 6.34 -7.03
C TYR A 73 3.43 6.24 -7.35
N TYR A 74 2.76 5.29 -6.70
CA TYR A 74 1.32 5.13 -6.83
C TYR A 74 0.58 6.43 -6.44
N PRO A 75 -0.24 7.02 -7.30
CA PRO A 75 -0.94 8.26 -6.97
C PRO A 75 -2.17 7.96 -6.11
N ILE A 76 -2.06 8.15 -4.79
CA ILE A 76 -3.18 7.88 -3.85
C ILE A 76 -4.39 8.77 -4.20
N PRO A 77 -5.56 8.25 -4.57
CA PRO A 77 -6.74 9.10 -4.78
C PRO A 77 -7.15 9.81 -3.48
N GLN A 78 -7.66 11.05 -3.58
CA GLN A 78 -8.12 11.79 -2.38
C GLN A 78 -9.11 10.99 -1.53
N GLY A 79 -10.04 10.26 -2.17
CA GLY A 79 -10.98 9.38 -1.47
C GLY A 79 -10.30 8.27 -0.66
N GLU A 80 -9.18 7.73 -1.14
CA GLU A 80 -8.41 6.72 -0.42
C GLU A 80 -7.66 7.33 0.77
N MET A 81 -7.14 8.56 0.65
CA MET A 81 -6.50 9.27 1.77
C MET A 81 -7.44 9.43 2.97
N PHE A 82 -8.74 9.69 2.74
CA PHE A 82 -9.73 9.79 3.81
C PHE A 82 -10.06 8.45 4.46
N ARG A 83 -9.90 7.34 3.73
CA ARG A 83 -10.11 5.98 4.25
C ARG A 83 -8.91 5.44 4.99
N MET A 84 -7.72 6.03 4.81
CA MET A 84 -6.53 5.68 5.58
C MET A 84 -6.73 6.06 7.05
N GLN A 85 -7.29 5.13 7.82
CA GLN A 85 -7.43 5.31 9.26
C GLN A 85 -6.03 5.42 9.87
N ARG A 86 -5.84 6.42 10.74
CA ARG A 86 -4.54 6.65 11.37
C ARG A 86 -4.08 5.46 12.22
N GLY A 87 -5.03 4.76 12.85
CA GLY A 87 -4.75 3.61 13.73
C GLY A 87 -4.55 2.26 13.05
N GLU A 88 -5.00 2.06 11.82
CA GLU A 88 -4.82 0.77 11.13
C GLU A 88 -3.46 0.68 10.44
N MET A 89 -2.75 -0.45 10.55
CA MET A 89 -1.44 -0.60 9.90
C MET A 89 -1.55 -0.55 8.37
N TRP A 90 -2.53 -1.28 7.80
CA TRP A 90 -2.80 -1.37 6.37
C TRP A 90 -4.27 -1.06 6.07
N GLU A 91 -4.59 -0.74 4.81
CA GLU A 91 -5.99 -0.53 4.39
C GLU A 91 -6.78 -1.84 4.50
N ARG A 92 -7.97 -1.78 5.10
CA ARG A 92 -8.92 -2.91 5.05
C ARG A 92 -9.48 -3.10 3.65
N THR A 93 -8.97 -4.11 2.96
CA THR A 93 -9.41 -4.50 1.60
C THR A 93 -10.46 -5.61 1.63
N SER A 94 -11.13 -5.84 0.50
CA SER A 94 -12.01 -7.01 0.34
C SER A 94 -11.26 -8.34 0.51
N GLN A 95 -9.98 -8.39 0.12
CA GLN A 95 -9.13 -9.57 0.22
C GLN A 95 -8.78 -9.87 1.68
N MET A 96 -8.55 -8.83 2.49
CA MET A 96 -8.38 -8.98 3.94
C MET A 96 -9.64 -9.53 4.57
N ALA A 97 -10.81 -8.95 4.25
CA ALA A 97 -12.10 -9.45 4.74
C ALA A 97 -12.37 -10.91 4.32
N ASP A 98 -11.99 -11.30 3.10
CA ASP A 98 -12.09 -12.68 2.62
C ASP A 98 -11.19 -13.64 3.40
N LEU A 99 -9.96 -13.24 3.71
CA LEU A 99 -9.04 -14.04 4.51
C LEU A 99 -9.52 -14.17 5.96
N MET A 100 -10.02 -13.09 6.56
CA MET A 100 -10.62 -13.11 7.90
C MET A 100 -11.79 -14.09 7.98
N LYS A 101 -12.70 -14.10 7.00
CA LYS A 101 -13.81 -15.09 6.93
C LYS A 101 -13.32 -16.53 6.90
N VAL A 102 -12.17 -16.80 6.26
CA VAL A 102 -11.56 -18.13 6.29
C VAL A 102 -11.07 -18.44 7.70
N MET A 103 -10.39 -17.51 8.37
CA MET A 103 -9.90 -17.68 9.73
C MET A 103 -11.05 -17.93 10.72
N GLU A 104 -12.11 -17.12 10.68
CA GLU A 104 -13.32 -17.25 11.51
C GLU A 104 -14.00 -18.62 11.40
N LYS A 105 -13.90 -19.27 10.23
CA LYS A 105 -14.50 -20.59 10.01
C LYS A 105 -13.77 -21.70 10.77
N TYR A 106 -12.46 -21.54 10.99
CA TYR A 106 -11.60 -22.59 11.55
C TYR A 106 -11.18 -22.30 13.00
N TYR A 107 -11.23 -21.04 13.43
CA TYR A 107 -10.77 -20.62 14.74
C TYR A 107 -11.76 -19.66 15.38
N ASP A 108 -12.01 -19.88 16.67
CA ASP A 108 -12.68 -18.91 17.53
C ASP A 108 -11.61 -17.93 18.06
N MET A 109 -11.31 -16.92 17.25
CA MET A 109 -10.24 -15.95 17.47
C MET A 109 -10.80 -14.52 17.44
N PRO A 110 -10.40 -13.63 18.38
CA PRO A 110 -10.79 -12.23 18.33
C PRO A 110 -10.35 -11.56 17.02
N GLU A 111 -11.18 -10.64 16.52
CA GLU A 111 -10.91 -9.92 15.27
C GLU A 111 -9.54 -9.23 15.27
N GLU A 112 -9.19 -8.60 16.39
CA GLU A 112 -7.90 -7.92 16.58
C GLU A 112 -6.72 -8.87 16.34
N GLN A 113 -6.79 -10.09 16.88
CA GLN A 113 -5.72 -11.07 16.70
C GLN A 113 -5.63 -11.56 15.24
N MET A 114 -6.76 -11.70 14.54
CA MET A 114 -6.75 -12.02 13.10
C MET A 114 -6.12 -10.88 12.30
N VAL A 115 -6.49 -9.65 12.61
CA VAL A 115 -5.95 -8.43 11.97
C VAL A 115 -4.44 -8.34 12.19
N ASP A 116 -3.93 -8.65 13.37
CA ASP A 116 -2.49 -8.65 13.66
C ASP A 116 -1.72 -9.68 12.84
N ILE A 117 -2.22 -10.91 12.74
CA ILE A 117 -1.62 -11.97 11.92
C ILE A 117 -1.57 -11.52 10.45
N ILE A 118 -2.67 -10.96 9.94
CA ILE A 118 -2.74 -10.47 8.56
C ILE A 118 -1.79 -9.30 8.34
N ASN A 119 -1.74 -8.35 9.28
CA ASN A 119 -0.85 -7.20 9.21
C ASN A 119 0.62 -7.62 9.16
N GLN A 120 0.98 -8.64 9.94
CA GLN A 120 2.32 -9.21 9.94
C GLN A 120 2.63 -9.92 8.62
N CYS A 121 1.67 -10.65 8.03
CA CYS A 121 1.85 -11.25 6.71
C CYS A 121 2.14 -10.20 5.63
N ILE A 122 1.38 -9.09 5.64
CA ILE A 122 1.61 -7.98 4.70
C ILE A 122 2.98 -7.35 4.97
N LEU A 123 3.36 -7.13 6.23
CA LEU A 123 4.68 -6.58 6.58
C LEU A 123 5.83 -7.46 6.10
N LEU A 124 5.75 -8.77 6.29
CA LEU A 124 6.73 -9.72 5.76
C LEU A 124 6.83 -9.61 4.24
N ALA A 125 5.70 -9.47 3.54
CA ALA A 125 5.69 -9.24 2.10
C ALA A 125 6.31 -7.88 1.70
N GLN A 126 6.11 -6.82 2.51
CA GLN A 126 6.80 -5.53 2.30
C GLN A 126 8.32 -5.65 2.39
N GLN A 127 8.79 -6.55 3.27
CA GLN A 127 10.19 -6.89 3.48
C GLN A 127 10.70 -7.94 2.49
N GLU A 128 9.88 -8.31 1.50
CA GLU A 128 10.19 -9.27 0.44
C GLU A 128 10.58 -10.66 0.95
N GLU A 129 10.02 -11.05 2.09
CA GLU A 129 10.10 -12.41 2.59
C GLU A 129 9.41 -13.39 1.64
N SER A 130 9.93 -14.62 1.61
CA SER A 130 9.37 -15.66 0.75
C SER A 130 7.97 -16.06 1.20
N LEU A 131 7.12 -16.51 0.26
CA LEU A 131 5.80 -17.06 0.61
C LEU A 131 5.93 -18.22 1.62
N ASN A 132 7.00 -19.01 1.54
CA ASN A 132 7.27 -20.07 2.51
C ASN A 132 7.51 -19.52 3.92
N THR A 133 8.24 -18.42 4.06
CA THR A 133 8.44 -17.74 5.35
C THR A 133 7.09 -17.26 5.91
N ILE A 134 6.27 -16.63 5.08
CA ILE A 134 4.97 -16.10 5.50
C ILE A 134 4.02 -17.24 5.90
N VAL A 135 3.99 -18.33 5.13
CA VAL A 135 3.19 -19.53 5.46
C VAL A 135 3.68 -20.20 6.74
N ALA A 136 4.99 -20.25 6.99
CA ALA A 136 5.55 -20.76 8.23
C ALA A 136 5.11 -19.91 9.43
N PHE A 137 5.19 -18.58 9.33
CA PHE A 137 4.68 -17.64 10.34
C PHE A 137 3.21 -17.89 10.64
N VAL A 138 2.36 -17.98 9.61
CA VAL A 138 0.93 -18.30 9.80
C VAL A 138 0.77 -19.63 10.53
N GLY A 139 1.55 -20.65 10.18
CA GLY A 139 1.52 -21.96 10.81
C GLY A 139 1.76 -21.93 12.33
N GLU A 140 2.53 -20.96 12.84
CA GLU A 140 2.74 -20.80 14.28
C GLU A 140 1.48 -20.31 15.02
N HIS A 141 0.56 -19.65 14.31
CA HIS A 141 -0.67 -19.09 14.86
C HIS A 141 -1.93 -19.87 14.47
N VAL A 142 -1.89 -20.62 13.36
CA VAL A 142 -3.03 -21.19 12.66
C VAL A 142 -2.70 -22.63 12.22
N GLN A 143 -3.29 -23.62 12.88
CA GLN A 143 -3.04 -25.06 12.68
C GLN A 143 -4.14 -25.78 11.87
N PHE A 144 -3.86 -26.10 10.61
CA PHE A 144 -4.82 -26.77 9.73
C PHE A 144 -4.84 -28.28 9.94
N SER A 145 -6.03 -28.85 10.15
CA SER A 145 -6.21 -30.31 10.29
C SER A 145 -6.19 -31.04 8.94
N LYS A 146 -6.57 -30.37 7.85
CA LYS A 146 -6.62 -30.98 6.51
C LYS A 146 -5.86 -30.14 5.49
N GLN A 147 -5.15 -30.83 4.59
CA GLN A 147 -4.42 -30.20 3.48
C GLN A 147 -5.29 -29.27 2.63
N LYS A 148 -6.57 -29.65 2.39
CA LYS A 148 -7.51 -28.82 1.62
C LYS A 148 -7.81 -27.48 2.30
N GLU A 149 -7.84 -27.44 3.62
CA GLU A 149 -8.12 -26.23 4.41
C GLU A 149 -6.89 -25.30 4.37
N ALA A 150 -5.70 -25.87 4.57
CA ALA A 150 -4.45 -25.15 4.40
C ALA A 150 -4.33 -24.53 3.00
N MET A 151 -4.66 -25.29 1.95
CA MET A 151 -4.59 -24.78 0.57
C MET A 151 -5.60 -23.67 0.31
N GLN A 152 -6.81 -23.76 0.87
CA GLN A 152 -7.81 -22.68 0.77
C GLN A 152 -7.33 -21.39 1.44
N PHE A 153 -6.72 -21.51 2.63
CA PHE A 153 -6.13 -20.37 3.32
C PHE A 153 -4.98 -19.76 2.51
N VAL A 154 -4.01 -20.58 2.07
CA VAL A 154 -2.85 -20.11 1.30
C VAL A 154 -3.28 -19.41 0.02
N ASN A 155 -4.32 -19.89 -0.67
CA ASN A 155 -4.85 -19.21 -1.85
C ASN A 155 -5.37 -17.81 -1.50
N LYS A 156 -6.14 -17.66 -0.41
CA LYS A 156 -6.64 -16.35 0.04
C LYS A 156 -5.53 -15.44 0.56
N LEU A 157 -4.49 -15.99 1.17
CA LEU A 157 -3.29 -15.26 1.54
C LEU A 157 -2.58 -14.71 0.29
N VAL A 158 -2.34 -15.55 -0.73
CA VAL A 158 -1.72 -15.11 -1.99
C VAL A 158 -2.56 -14.04 -2.69
N ASP A 159 -3.89 -14.20 -2.72
CA ASP A 159 -4.80 -13.18 -3.23
C ASP A 159 -4.64 -11.84 -2.49
N LEU A 160 -4.58 -11.87 -1.15
CA LEU A 160 -4.32 -10.68 -0.34
C LEU A 160 -2.97 -10.06 -0.67
N LEU A 161 -1.88 -10.84 -0.70
CA LEU A 161 -0.53 -10.32 -0.93
C LEU A 161 -0.41 -9.70 -2.33
N ASN A 162 -0.98 -10.32 -3.36
CA ASN A 162 -0.97 -9.80 -4.72
C ASN A 162 -1.75 -8.47 -4.88
N ASN A 163 -2.77 -8.26 -4.04
CA ASN A 163 -3.57 -7.04 -3.98
C ASN A 163 -3.13 -6.09 -2.86
N SER A 164 -2.03 -6.40 -2.16
CA SER A 164 -1.43 -5.50 -1.18
C SER A 164 -0.42 -4.62 -1.87
N ARG A 165 -0.37 -3.34 -1.49
CA ARG A 165 0.59 -2.38 -2.02
C ARG A 165 1.97 -2.70 -1.50
N LEU A 166 2.96 -2.79 -2.37
CA LEU A 166 4.33 -3.16 -1.99
C LEU A 166 5.29 -1.97 -2.09
N TRP A 167 6.17 -1.83 -1.09
CA TRP A 167 7.19 -0.78 -1.06
C TRP A 167 8.15 -0.88 -2.25
N VAL A 168 8.59 -2.10 -2.58
CA VAL A 168 9.46 -2.35 -3.74
C VAL A 168 8.81 -1.94 -5.08
N LEU A 169 7.47 -1.90 -5.12
CA LEU A 169 6.67 -1.46 -6.25
C LEU A 169 6.18 -0.02 -6.10
N LYS A 170 6.81 0.79 -5.25
CA LYS A 170 6.47 2.21 -5.03
C LYS A 170 4.99 2.45 -4.71
N GLY A 171 4.37 1.52 -3.98
CA GLY A 171 2.98 1.59 -3.54
C GLY A 171 1.94 1.02 -4.52
N PHE A 172 2.37 0.43 -5.63
CA PHE A 172 1.50 -0.39 -6.47
C PHE A 172 1.36 -1.80 -5.88
N THR A 173 0.25 -2.44 -6.22
CA THR A 173 0.04 -3.87 -5.99
C THR A 173 0.69 -4.68 -7.12
N ALA A 174 0.98 -5.96 -6.88
CA ALA A 174 1.50 -6.83 -7.94
C ALA A 174 0.48 -6.99 -9.09
N THR A 175 -0.82 -7.06 -8.75
CA THR A 175 -1.91 -7.16 -9.74
C THR A 175 -2.04 -5.90 -10.61
N GLU A 176 -1.77 -4.72 -10.09
CA GLU A 176 -1.76 -3.47 -10.88
C GLU A 176 -0.63 -3.42 -11.91
N LEU A 177 0.48 -4.14 -11.69
CA LEU A 177 1.66 -4.13 -12.56
C LEU A 177 1.80 -5.40 -13.42
N SER A 178 1.00 -6.45 -13.19
CA SER A 178 1.06 -7.68 -13.97
C SER A 178 0.44 -7.50 -15.37
N PRO A 179 1.15 -7.84 -16.47
CA PRO A 179 0.69 -7.60 -17.84
C PRO A 179 -0.41 -8.55 -18.38
N ALA A 180 -1.18 -9.24 -17.54
CA ALA A 180 -2.36 -10.00 -17.94
C ALA A 180 -3.29 -10.16 -16.72
N GLU A 181 -4.55 -9.76 -16.73
CA GLU A 181 -5.52 -9.63 -17.80
C GLU A 181 -6.02 -8.18 -17.86
N GLU A 182 -6.52 -7.76 -19.02
CA GLU A 182 -7.63 -6.80 -19.10
C GLU A 182 -8.86 -7.37 -18.35
N LYS A 183 -8.75 -7.70 -17.06
CA LYS A 183 -9.88 -7.53 -16.17
C LYS A 183 -10.13 -6.05 -16.24
N SER A 184 -11.18 -5.71 -16.96
CA SER A 184 -11.92 -4.48 -16.77
C SER A 184 -11.60 -3.95 -15.38
N VAL A 185 -10.70 -2.97 -15.32
CA VAL A 185 -10.92 -1.89 -14.40
C VAL A 185 -12.36 -1.59 -14.75
N GLN A 186 -13.29 -1.95 -13.86
CA GLN A 186 -14.45 -1.12 -13.72
C GLN A 186 -13.79 0.22 -13.44
N GLN A 187 -13.47 0.95 -14.51
CA GLN A 187 -13.44 2.37 -14.49
C GLN A 187 -14.82 2.62 -13.94
N GLU A 188 -14.91 2.79 -12.63
CA GLU A 188 -16.07 3.40 -12.00
C GLU A 188 -16.40 4.50 -12.97
N LYS A 189 -17.53 4.34 -13.68
CA LYS A 189 -17.82 5.15 -14.85
C LYS A 189 -17.76 6.58 -14.35
N ILE A 190 -16.65 7.26 -14.64
CA ILE A 190 -16.37 8.53 -14.01
C ILE A 190 -17.50 9.43 -14.46
N GLY A 191 -18.26 9.94 -13.48
CA GLY A 191 -19.43 10.74 -13.79
C GLY A 191 -19.00 11.86 -14.73
N ARG A 192 -19.75 12.12 -15.80
CA ARG A 192 -19.38 13.19 -16.77
C ARG A 192 -19.08 14.54 -16.11
N ASN A 193 -19.59 14.76 -14.89
CA ASN A 193 -19.38 15.96 -14.09
C ASN A 193 -18.31 15.82 -12.97
N GLU A 194 -17.74 14.64 -12.72
CA GLU A 194 -16.66 14.40 -11.76
C GLU A 194 -15.33 15.06 -12.21
N PRO A 195 -14.43 15.40 -11.28
CA PRO A 195 -13.07 15.84 -11.61
C PRO A 195 -12.32 14.82 -12.48
N CYS A 196 -11.65 15.30 -13.52
CA CYS A 196 -10.92 14.46 -14.45
C CYS A 196 -9.67 13.86 -13.78
N ARG A 197 -9.48 12.54 -13.92
CA ARG A 197 -8.34 11.79 -13.36
C ARG A 197 -6.96 12.16 -13.95
N CYS A 198 -6.91 13.00 -15.00
CA CYS A 198 -5.66 13.51 -15.56
C CYS A 198 -5.03 14.66 -14.74
N GLY A 199 -5.60 14.99 -13.58
CA GLY A 199 -5.08 16.05 -12.70
C GLY A 199 -5.33 17.48 -13.19
N SER A 200 -6.21 17.69 -14.18
CA SER A 200 -6.46 19.02 -14.75
C SER A 200 -7.41 19.90 -13.94
N GLY A 201 -8.03 19.37 -12.88
CA GLY A 201 -9.10 20.03 -12.12
C GLY A 201 -10.42 20.26 -12.88
N LYS A 202 -10.49 19.90 -14.17
CA LYS A 202 -11.71 20.07 -15.00
C LYS A 202 -12.65 18.88 -14.84
N LYS A 203 -13.96 19.11 -15.04
CA LYS A 203 -14.95 18.01 -15.15
C LYS A 203 -14.59 17.07 -16.30
N PHE A 204 -14.79 15.76 -16.12
CA PHE A 204 -14.41 14.73 -17.10
C PHE A 204 -14.91 15.03 -18.53
N LYS A 205 -16.18 15.43 -18.69
CA LYS A 205 -16.77 15.80 -20.01
C LYS A 205 -16.11 17.00 -20.70
N LYS A 206 -15.34 17.81 -19.97
CA LYS A 206 -14.64 18.99 -20.49
C LYS A 206 -13.13 18.75 -20.65
N CYS A 207 -12.66 17.54 -20.39
CA CYS A 207 -11.26 17.16 -20.47
C CYS A 207 -11.12 15.85 -21.25
N CYS A 208 -10.72 14.74 -20.61
CA CYS A 208 -10.50 13.45 -21.27
C CYS A 208 -11.78 12.75 -21.76
N GLY A 209 -12.97 13.21 -21.34
CA GLY A 209 -14.27 12.68 -21.78
C GLY A 209 -14.91 13.41 -22.96
N LYS A 210 -14.10 14.13 -23.76
CA LYS A 210 -14.51 14.69 -25.05
C LYS A 210 -14.51 13.62 -26.15
#